data_AF-A0A034V6X0-F1
#
_entry.id   AF-A0A034V6X0-F1
#
_cell.length_a   1.000
_cell.length_b   1.000
_cell.length_c   1.000
_cell.angle_alpha   90.00
_cell.angle_beta   90.00
_cell.angle_gamma   90.00
#
_symmetry.space_group_name_H-M   'P 1'
#
loop_
_entity.id
_entity.type
_entity.pdbx_description
1 polymer ?
#
loop_
_entity_poly.entity_id
_entity_poly.type
_entity_poly.pdbx_seq_one_letter_code
_entity_poly.pdbx_strand_id
1 'polypeptide(L)'
;MIKNTNALQPLVFWAQTREHITLRIDLKDSSTPLVNATEKCFEFSSKGYGACGFNEYKFELNFYDSIYKEQYSYRITDTKVEFVIKKMNINGGLDWLLLLKNPIG
;
A
#
# COMPACT_ATOMS: atom_id res chain seq x y z
N MET A 1 25.61 -7.44 -8.61
CA MET A 1 24.56 -8.48 -8.75
C MET A 1 23.22 -7.76 -8.80
N ILE A 2 22.62 -7.62 -9.99
CA ILE A 2 21.31 -6.98 -10.12
C ILE A 2 20.28 -8.10 -10.02
N LYS A 3 19.53 -8.15 -8.92
CA LYS A 3 18.34 -9.01 -8.85
C LYS A 3 17.25 -8.35 -9.68
N ASN A 4 17.19 -8.68 -10.97
CA ASN A 4 15.98 -8.43 -11.77
C ASN A 4 14.88 -9.36 -11.25
N THR A 5 14.21 -8.96 -10.18
CA THR A 5 12.95 -9.56 -9.77
C THR A 5 11.87 -8.91 -10.62
N ASN A 6 11.36 -9.67 -11.60
CA ASN A 6 10.09 -9.40 -12.30
C ASN A 6 8.95 -9.48 -11.28
N ALA A 7 8.92 -8.52 -10.35
CA ALA A 7 7.90 -8.51 -9.32
C ALA A 7 6.64 -7.92 -9.92
N LEU A 8 5.54 -8.62 -9.69
CA LEU A 8 4.25 -8.26 -10.25
C LEU A 8 3.58 -7.23 -9.35
N GLN A 9 2.76 -6.37 -9.95
CA GLN A 9 1.97 -5.41 -9.20
C GLN A 9 0.62 -6.05 -8.89
N PRO A 10 0.21 -6.10 -7.60
CA PRO A 10 -1.12 -6.60 -7.26
C PRO A 10 -2.17 -5.53 -7.59
N LEU A 11 -3.45 -5.91 -7.62
CA LEU A 11 -4.53 -4.92 -7.63
C LEU A 11 -4.63 -4.30 -6.24
N VAL A 12 -4.48 -2.99 -6.17
CA VAL A 12 -4.54 -2.23 -4.91
C VAL A 12 -5.72 -1.25 -4.99
N PHE A 13 -6.73 -1.50 -4.18
CA PHE A 13 -7.84 -0.59 -3.97
C PHE A 13 -7.51 0.32 -2.79
N TRP A 14 -7.89 1.59 -2.87
CA TRP A 14 -7.66 2.52 -1.79
C TRP A 14 -8.90 3.33 -1.46
N ALA A 15 -8.97 3.76 -0.21
CA ALA A 15 -9.92 4.73 0.28
C ALA A 15 -9.24 5.60 1.34
N GLN A 16 -9.84 6.73 1.69
CA GLN A 16 -9.32 7.58 2.74
C GLN A 16 -10.43 8.27 3.52
N THR A 17 -10.14 8.57 4.77
CA THR A 17 -10.90 9.48 5.63
C THR A 17 -10.05 10.71 5.92
N ARG A 18 -10.52 11.59 6.80
CA ARG A 18 -9.72 12.72 7.31
C ARG A 18 -8.40 12.25 7.95
N GLU A 19 -8.41 11.09 8.62
CA GLU A 19 -7.31 10.67 9.49
C GLU A 19 -6.53 9.47 8.94
N HIS A 20 -7.16 8.68 8.06
CA HIS A 20 -6.60 7.40 7.65
C HIS A 20 -6.64 7.19 6.14
N ILE A 21 -5.68 6.42 5.64
CA ILE A 21 -5.67 5.82 4.32
C ILE A 21 -5.87 4.32 4.52
N THR A 22 -6.75 3.72 3.73
CA THR A 22 -6.96 2.27 3.71
C THR A 22 -6.49 1.73 2.37
N LEU A 23 -5.63 0.72 2.39
CA LEU A 23 -5.21 -0.03 1.21
C LEU A 23 -5.75 -1.45 1.31
N ARG A 24 -6.41 -1.93 0.27
CA ARG A 24 -6.82 -3.33 0.11
C ARG A 24 -6.09 -3.91 -1.08
N ILE A 25 -5.21 -4.87 -0.79
CA ILE A 25 -4.42 -5.60 -1.77
C ILE A 25 -5.16 -6.91 -2.05
N ASP A 26 -5.54 -7.12 -3.31
CA ASP A 26 -6.13 -8.38 -3.76
C ASP A 26 -5.03 -9.44 -3.93
N LEU A 27 -4.82 -10.23 -2.88
CA LEU A 27 -3.74 -11.21 -2.80
C LEU A 27 -4.19 -12.33 -1.85
N LYS A 28 -4.56 -13.47 -2.43
CA LYS A 28 -5.05 -14.66 -1.71
C LYS A 28 -3.88 -15.48 -1.15
N ASP A 29 -4.09 -16.12 0.00
CA ASP A 29 -3.12 -16.96 0.72
C ASP A 29 -1.77 -16.25 0.88
N SER A 30 -1.84 -14.98 1.28
CA SER A 30 -0.66 -14.13 1.35
C SER A 30 0.21 -14.45 2.56
N SER A 31 1.53 -14.44 2.36
CA SER A 31 2.48 -14.43 3.47
C SER A 31 2.42 -13.12 4.27
N THR A 32 3.06 -13.11 5.45
CA THR A 32 3.28 -11.87 6.21
C THR A 32 3.95 -10.82 5.32
N PRO A 33 3.36 -9.63 5.16
CA PRO A 33 3.90 -8.60 4.29
C PRO A 33 5.18 -8.00 4.87
N LEU A 34 6.16 -7.78 4.00
CA LEU A 34 7.30 -6.90 4.30
C LEU A 34 6.89 -5.48 3.94
N VAL A 35 7.00 -4.57 4.92
CA VAL A 35 6.62 -3.17 4.77
C VAL A 35 7.81 -2.30 5.12
N ASN A 36 8.08 -1.32 4.26
CA ASN A 36 9.01 -0.24 4.52
C ASN A 36 8.27 1.07 4.28
N ALA A 37 8.25 1.95 5.28
CA ALA A 37 7.50 3.19 5.23
C ALA A 37 8.39 4.37 5.62
N THR A 38 8.25 5.45 4.87
CA THR A 38 8.77 6.77 5.23
C THR A 38 7.60 7.72 5.46
N GLU A 39 7.86 8.99 5.71
CA GLU A 39 6.80 9.98 5.87
C GLU A 39 5.99 10.17 4.58
N LYS A 40 6.51 9.83 3.39
CA LYS A 40 5.80 10.05 2.11
C LYS A 40 5.73 8.83 1.21
N CYS A 41 6.31 7.72 1.61
CA CYS A 41 6.37 6.51 0.81
C CYS A 41 5.89 5.30 1.63
N PHE A 42 5.14 4.41 0.98
CA PHE A 42 4.77 3.12 1.51
C PHE A 42 5.11 2.02 0.51
N GLU A 43 6.07 1.18 0.88
CA GLU A 43 6.50 0.02 0.10
C GLU A 43 5.91 -1.25 0.71
N PHE A 44 5.40 -2.11 -0.17
CA PHE A 44 4.83 -3.41 0.16
C PHE A 44 5.51 -4.50 -0.67
N SER A 45 5.80 -5.64 -0.04
CA SER A 45 6.06 -6.90 -0.73
C SER A 45 5.44 -8.07 0.01
N SER A 46 4.81 -8.99 -0.72
CA SER A 46 4.38 -10.28 -0.18
C SER A 46 4.25 -11.33 -1.28
N LYS A 47 4.34 -12.62 -0.92
CA LYS A 47 4.00 -13.74 -1.80
C LYS A 47 2.54 -14.13 -1.61
N GLY A 48 1.88 -14.56 -2.68
CA GLY A 48 0.48 -15.02 -2.65
C GLY A 48 -0.07 -15.19 -4.06
N TYR A 49 -1.37 -15.48 -4.17
CA TYR A 49 -2.10 -15.61 -5.43
C TYR A 49 -2.77 -14.27 -5.80
N GLY A 50 -2.24 -13.60 -6.81
CA GLY A 50 -2.86 -12.42 -7.44
C GLY A 50 -3.38 -12.75 -8.84
N ALA A 51 -3.64 -11.71 -9.63
CA ALA A 51 -4.17 -11.85 -11.00
C ALA A 51 -3.29 -12.71 -11.92
N CYS A 52 -1.99 -12.79 -11.65
CA CYS A 52 -1.03 -13.57 -12.42
C CYS A 52 -0.63 -14.89 -11.73
N GLY A 53 -1.45 -15.39 -10.78
CA GLY A 53 -1.19 -16.60 -10.03
C GLY A 53 -0.24 -16.39 -8.84
N PHE A 54 0.37 -17.48 -8.36
CA PHE A 54 1.25 -17.46 -7.18
C PHE A 54 2.61 -16.85 -7.50
N ASN A 55 2.87 -15.65 -7.01
CA ASN A 55 4.12 -14.91 -7.25
C ASN A 55 4.49 -14.03 -6.06
N GLU A 56 5.65 -13.39 -6.14
CA GLU A 56 5.96 -12.21 -5.33
C GLU A 56 5.31 -10.98 -5.97
N TYR A 57 4.54 -10.27 -5.15
CA TYR A 57 3.86 -9.04 -5.53
C TYR A 57 4.41 -7.87 -4.73
N LYS A 58 4.77 -6.78 -5.42
CA LYS A 58 5.31 -5.57 -4.79
C LYS A 58 4.72 -4.30 -5.38
N PHE A 59 4.63 -3.26 -4.57
CA PHE A 59 4.31 -1.92 -5.04
C PHE A 59 4.94 -0.87 -4.11
N GLU A 60 5.01 0.35 -4.63
CA GLU A 60 5.42 1.54 -3.91
C GLU A 60 4.36 2.62 -4.14
N LEU A 61 3.89 3.27 -3.07
CA LEU A 61 3.01 4.42 -3.15
C LEU A 61 3.70 5.65 -2.59
N ASN A 62 3.85 6.68 -3.43
CA ASN A 62 4.31 8.00 -3.02
C ASN A 62 3.09 8.89 -2.73
N PHE A 63 2.82 9.11 -1.44
CA PHE A 63 1.69 9.89 -0.99
C PHE A 63 1.84 11.37 -1.36
N TYR A 64 0.70 12.01 -1.57
CA TYR A 64 0.62 13.45 -1.79
C TYR A 64 1.28 14.23 -0.65
N ASP A 65 1.06 13.81 0.60
CA ASP A 65 1.55 14.46 1.81
C ASP A 65 1.74 13.44 2.93
N SER A 66 2.22 13.89 4.09
CA SER A 66 2.91 13.02 5.05
C SER A 66 1.99 12.07 5.83
N ILE A 67 2.49 10.87 6.05
CA ILE A 67 1.95 9.83 6.94
C ILE A 67 2.86 9.63 8.16
N TYR A 68 2.32 9.03 9.21
CA TYR A 68 3.14 8.51 10.31
C TYR A 68 3.71 7.15 9.93
N LYS A 69 5.01 7.09 9.58
CA LYS A 69 5.70 5.89 9.10
C LYS A 69 5.54 4.62 9.97
N GLU A 70 5.34 4.78 11.28
CA GLU A 70 5.21 3.68 12.25
C GLU A 70 3.76 3.46 12.73
N GLN A 71 2.82 4.33 12.32
CA GLN A 71 1.41 4.21 12.72
C GLN A 71 0.59 3.66 11.56
N TYR A 72 0.81 2.37 11.29
CA TYR A 72 -0.05 1.56 10.45
C TYR A 72 -0.39 0.25 11.14
N SER A 73 -1.51 -0.33 10.74
CA SER A 73 -1.89 -1.71 11.11
C SER A 73 -2.26 -2.47 9.85
N TYR A 74 -2.15 -3.79 9.90
CA TYR A 74 -2.57 -4.64 8.80
C TYR A 74 -3.31 -5.88 9.28
N ARG A 75 -4.14 -6.40 8.38
CA ARG A 75 -4.84 -7.66 8.56
C ARG A 75 -4.68 -8.49 7.29
N ILE A 76 -4.33 -9.75 7.46
CA ILE A 76 -4.36 -10.76 6.40
C ILE A 76 -5.65 -11.55 6.56
N THR A 77 -6.29 -11.83 5.43
CA THR A 77 -7.39 -12.79 5.31
C THR A 77 -7.04 -13.76 4.19
N ASP A 78 -7.85 -14.79 4.02
CA ASP A 78 -7.62 -15.78 2.96
C ASP A 78 -7.53 -15.13 1.57
N THR A 79 -8.25 -14.03 1.32
CA THR A 79 -8.35 -13.44 -0.04
C THR A 79 -7.62 -12.10 -0.21
N LYS A 80 -7.17 -11.45 0.87
CA LYS A 80 -6.66 -10.08 0.80
C LYS A 80 -5.74 -9.73 1.95
N VAL A 81 -4.92 -8.70 1.71
CA VAL A 81 -4.19 -7.96 2.75
C VAL A 81 -4.78 -6.55 2.84
N GLU A 82 -5.10 -6.09 4.05
CA GLU A 82 -5.64 -4.77 4.29
C GLU A 82 -4.72 -3.98 5.20
N PHE A 83 -4.41 -2.73 4.84
CA PHE A 83 -3.67 -1.78 5.65
C PHE A 83 -4.55 -0.60 6.04
N VAL A 84 -4.33 -0.10 7.26
CA VAL A 84 -4.82 1.20 7.72
C VAL A 84 -3.61 2.02 8.15
N ILE A 85 -3.39 3.15 7.47
CA ILE A 85 -2.23 4.03 7.64
C ILE A 85 -2.71 5.38 8.15
N LYS A 86 -2.07 5.92 9.19
CA LYS A 86 -2.45 7.20 9.78
C LYS A 86 -1.76 8.37 9.07
N LYS A 87 -2.55 9.38 8.70
CA LYS A 87 -2.06 10.64 8.13
C LYS A 87 -1.42 11.51 9.21
N MET A 88 -0.37 12.24 8.85
CA MET A 88 0.30 13.18 9.75
C MET A 88 -0.49 14.50 9.85
N ASN A 89 -1.07 14.97 8.74
CA ASN A 89 -1.86 16.19 8.71
C ASN A 89 -3.36 15.89 8.63
N ILE A 90 -4.08 16.10 9.74
CA ILE A 90 -5.53 15.89 9.85
C ILE A 90 -6.37 16.97 9.16
N ASN A 91 -5.77 18.10 8.78
CA ASN A 91 -6.46 19.12 7.99
C ASN A 91 -6.49 18.75 6.49
N GLY A 92 -5.70 17.76 6.07
CA GLY A 92 -5.59 17.29 4.69
C GLY A 92 -6.86 16.62 4.13
N GLY A 93 -7.92 16.46 4.92
CA GLY A 93 -9.20 15.94 4.42
C GLY A 93 -9.86 16.81 3.35
N LEU A 94 -9.54 18.12 3.31
CA LEU A 94 -10.01 19.05 2.27
C LEU A 94 -9.00 19.22 1.12
N ASP A 95 -7.71 18.97 1.35
CA ASP A 95 -6.63 19.21 0.37
C ASP A 95 -6.15 17.93 -0.35
N TRP A 96 -6.43 16.72 0.18
CA TRP A 96 -6.07 15.43 -0.44
C TRP A 96 -7.20 14.90 -1.32
N LEU A 97 -7.55 15.60 -2.39
CA LEU A 97 -8.46 15.02 -3.41
C LEU A 97 -7.87 13.76 -4.06
N LEU A 98 -6.54 13.61 -4.03
CA LEU A 98 -5.78 12.54 -4.66
C LEU A 98 -4.83 11.90 -3.66
N LEU A 99 -4.73 10.56 -3.68
CA LEU A 99 -3.82 9.82 -2.80
C LEU A 99 -2.35 10.05 -3.18
N LEU A 100 -2.06 10.20 -4.47
CA LEU A 100 -0.72 10.22 -5.03
C LEU A 100 -0.35 11.60 -5.55
N LYS A 101 0.94 11.95 -5.42
CA LYS A 101 1.50 13.27 -5.79
C LYS A 101 1.39 13.59 -7.30
N ASN A 102 1.15 12.60 -8.16
CA ASN A 102 0.91 12.73 -9.61
C ASN A 102 -0.05 11.62 -10.10
N PRO A 103 -1.33 11.90 -10.40
CA PRO A 103 -2.28 10.87 -10.84
C PRO A 103 -2.30 10.60 -12.35
N ILE A 104 -1.33 11.08 -13.14
CA ILE A 104 -1.41 10.99 -14.61
C ILE A 104 -0.16 10.32 -15.18
N GLY A 105 -0.38 9.19 -15.87
CA GLY A 105 0.53 8.61 -16.87
C GLY A 105 1.34 7.42 -16.40
#